data_AF-C3XHG3-F1
#
_entry.id   AF-C3XHG3-F1
#
_cell.length_a   1.000
_cell.length_b   1.000
_cell.length_c   1.000
_cell.angle_alpha   90.00
_cell.angle_beta   90.00
_cell.angle_gamma   90.00
#
_symmetry.space_group_name_H-M   'P 1'
#
loop_
_entity.id
_entity.type
_entity.pdbx_description
1 polymer ?
#
loop_
_entity_poly.entity_id
_entity_poly.type
_entity_poly.pdbx_seq_one_letter_code
_entity_poly.pdbx_strand_id
1 'polypeptide(L)'
;MTKTFFIILTMVFLSQSINAQSPKEAKPSFDCAKATTRVEKMICSDKSGELKNLDRYMAEVYTQLRKELKISKFPDKEQRLKDLLDSQRAFIKNLNENNRPDYMKYAYDEQDAYDMHINFITHIYENRITQLLKLLGEVLDSNNKELCEYARKDQFDENKWQEVPPSVNPPFSIGFCTFGTNSRYGDFTDYCTKKGEIIKEEMAKALKDKYDEKFYYIDSSKMYEKKIDINNDGVPENLILITGGYYDALWIYKNGKLDAKASDKIYGDDLHFHGENTLDDLQAGLDDLAAIAFGAYAMPSNKISQLLKFDLGAPMLSYLSYNVMEFKGKNYITLYNYRFNRGDDDSTYPKTRIYLLEGNKRELKCTY
;
A
#
# COMPACT_ATOMS: atom_id res chain seq x y z
N MET A 1 12.84 66.58 -16.69
CA MET A 1 14.04 65.73 -16.66
C MET A 1 13.61 64.40 -16.09
N THR A 2 13.34 63.43 -16.96
CA THR A 2 12.37 62.36 -16.68
C THR A 2 13.01 61.03 -17.06
N LYS A 3 13.36 60.19 -16.08
CA LYS A 3 14.00 58.90 -16.32
C LYS A 3 12.99 57.78 -16.30
N THR A 4 12.42 57.50 -17.47
CA THR A 4 11.67 56.28 -17.75
C THR A 4 12.63 55.08 -17.66
N PHE A 5 12.41 54.14 -16.74
CA PHE A 5 13.18 52.90 -16.71
C PHE A 5 12.53 51.85 -17.63
N PHE A 6 13.22 51.52 -18.72
CA PHE A 6 12.95 50.32 -19.50
C PHE A 6 13.43 49.09 -18.69
N ILE A 7 12.54 48.14 -18.45
CA ILE A 7 12.91 46.75 -18.14
C ILE A 7 12.02 45.86 -19.01
N ILE A 8 12.64 45.18 -19.99
CA ILE A 8 11.99 44.16 -20.81
C ILE A 8 12.90 42.92 -20.83
N LEU A 9 12.23 41.77 -20.76
CA LEU A 9 12.63 40.42 -21.17
C LEU A 9 13.15 39.40 -20.13
N THR A 10 12.36 38.31 -20.06
CA THR A 10 12.73 36.91 -19.83
C THR A 10 13.40 36.49 -18.51
N MET A 11 12.62 35.86 -17.63
CA MET A 11 12.39 34.41 -17.78
C MET A 11 10.98 34.01 -17.33
N VAL A 12 10.29 33.28 -18.20
CA VAL A 12 8.99 32.66 -17.90
C VAL A 12 9.27 31.27 -17.34
N PHE A 13 9.13 31.10 -16.02
CA PHE A 13 9.01 29.75 -15.44
C PHE A 13 7.57 29.27 -15.58
N LEU A 14 7.24 28.89 -16.81
CA LEU A 14 6.08 28.08 -17.17
C LEU A 14 6.11 26.78 -16.37
N SER A 15 4.91 26.35 -15.95
CA SER A 15 4.59 24.95 -15.61
C SER A 15 5.66 24.17 -14.84
N GLN A 16 5.49 24.08 -13.51
CA GLN A 16 5.74 22.79 -12.87
C GLN A 16 4.66 21.81 -13.34
N SER A 17 4.84 21.31 -14.56
CA SER A 17 4.32 20.02 -14.97
C SER A 17 4.76 19.04 -13.90
N ILE A 18 3.80 18.47 -13.18
CA ILE A 18 4.08 17.36 -12.24
C ILE A 18 4.45 16.17 -13.13
N ASN A 19 5.71 16.14 -13.55
CA ASN A 19 6.32 14.97 -14.15
C ASN A 19 6.09 13.83 -13.18
N ALA A 20 5.51 12.74 -13.68
CA ALA A 20 5.49 11.50 -12.94
C ALA A 20 6.96 11.11 -12.71
N GLN A 21 7.46 11.39 -11.51
CA GLN A 21 8.84 11.15 -11.16
C GLN A 21 9.07 9.65 -11.28
N SER A 22 10.04 9.26 -12.11
CA SER A 22 10.44 7.87 -12.25
C SER A 22 10.73 7.31 -10.84
N PRO A 23 10.13 6.17 -10.46
CA PRO A 23 10.18 5.64 -9.11
C PRO A 23 11.51 4.94 -8.84
N LYS A 24 12.60 5.70 -8.95
CA LYS A 24 13.94 5.25 -8.60
C LYS A 24 14.23 5.56 -7.13
N GLU A 25 14.52 4.47 -6.43
CA GLU A 25 14.94 4.36 -5.04
C GLU A 25 13.88 4.72 -3.98
N ALA A 26 13.72 3.77 -3.05
CA ALA A 26 13.27 4.04 -1.69
C ALA A 26 14.09 5.18 -1.08
N LYS A 27 13.43 6.18 -0.50
CA LYS A 27 14.09 7.32 0.16
C LYS A 27 13.53 7.49 1.56
N PRO A 28 14.39 7.64 2.58
CA PRO A 28 13.97 7.95 3.93
C PRO A 28 13.41 9.38 4.03
N SER A 29 12.90 9.72 5.20
CA SER A 29 12.34 11.04 5.51
C SER A 29 13.39 12.16 5.57
N PHE A 30 14.68 11.82 5.51
CA PHE A 30 15.83 12.71 5.61
C PHE A 30 16.80 12.58 4.43
N ASP A 31 17.71 13.54 4.32
CA ASP A 31 18.74 13.58 3.28
C ASP A 31 19.93 12.70 3.67
N CYS A 32 20.16 11.62 2.92
CA CYS A 32 21.26 10.69 3.17
C CYS A 32 22.66 11.33 3.08
N ALA A 33 22.84 12.42 2.33
CA ALA A 33 24.10 13.16 2.31
C ALA A 33 24.39 13.89 3.64
N LYS A 34 23.38 14.00 4.51
CA LYS A 34 23.44 14.62 5.84
C LYS A 34 23.37 13.58 6.98
N ALA A 35 23.44 12.28 6.68
CA ALA A 35 23.41 11.22 7.67
C ALA A 35 24.62 11.31 8.63
N THR A 36 24.35 11.63 9.90
CA THR A 36 25.35 11.80 10.95
C THR A 36 25.45 10.55 11.83
N THR A 37 24.32 9.99 12.24
CA THR A 37 24.27 8.88 13.20
C THR A 37 24.51 7.53 12.53
N ARG A 38 24.80 6.49 13.34
CA ARG A 38 24.96 5.12 12.84
C ARG A 38 23.66 4.59 12.22
N VAL A 39 22.51 4.90 12.82
CA VAL A 39 21.20 4.46 12.32
C VAL A 39 20.84 5.20 11.03
N GLU A 40 21.07 6.52 10.94
CA GLU A 40 20.87 7.27 9.68
C GLU A 40 21.71 6.68 8.54
N LYS A 41 22.98 6.36 8.81
CA LYS A 41 23.89 5.72 7.83
C LYS A 41 23.42 4.32 7.45
N MET A 42 23.00 3.52 8.42
CA MET A 42 22.43 2.18 8.17
C MET A 42 21.18 2.24 7.28
N ILE A 43 20.22 3.12 7.59
CA ILE A 43 19.04 3.36 6.77
C ILE A 43 19.45 3.74 5.34
N CYS A 44 20.44 4.62 5.17
CA CYS A 44 20.90 5.02 3.83
C CYS A 44 21.65 3.91 3.07
N SER A 45 22.41 3.07 3.78
CA SER A 45 23.17 1.94 3.22
C SER A 45 22.33 0.66 3.03
N ASP A 46 21.12 0.61 3.58
CA ASP A 46 20.19 -0.49 3.38
C ASP A 46 19.87 -0.68 1.88
N LYS A 47 20.32 -1.82 1.33
CA LYS A 47 20.12 -2.21 -0.06
C LYS A 47 18.70 -2.71 -0.32
N SER A 48 18.05 -3.33 0.67
CA SER A 48 16.66 -3.79 0.54
C SER A 48 15.70 -2.60 0.41
N GLY A 49 16.03 -1.51 1.10
CA GLY A 49 15.20 -0.32 1.19
C GLY A 49 14.11 -0.42 2.25
N GLU A 50 13.90 -1.57 2.91
CA GLU A 50 12.92 -1.75 3.99
C GLU A 50 13.02 -0.63 5.03
N LEU A 51 14.23 -0.32 5.50
CA LEU A 51 14.45 0.69 6.53
C LEU A 51 14.21 2.12 6.02
N LYS A 52 14.63 2.43 4.78
CA LYS A 52 14.36 3.73 4.13
C LYS A 52 12.86 4.00 4.08
N ASN A 53 12.12 2.95 3.80
CA ASN A 53 10.71 2.99 3.58
C ASN A 53 9.88 2.97 4.87
N LEU A 54 10.31 2.22 5.89
CA LEU A 54 9.76 2.29 7.24
C LEU A 54 9.98 3.67 7.88
N ASP A 55 11.17 4.26 7.71
CA ASP A 55 11.46 5.62 8.17
C ASP A 55 10.55 6.67 7.51
N ARG A 56 10.41 6.61 6.18
CA ARG A 56 9.47 7.45 5.42
C ARG A 56 8.04 7.30 5.95
N TYR A 57 7.54 6.06 6.06
CA TYR A 57 6.17 5.80 6.47
C TYR A 57 5.90 6.27 7.91
N MET A 58 6.84 6.05 8.83
CA MET A 58 6.75 6.58 10.19
C MET A 58 6.63 8.12 10.19
N ALA A 59 7.41 8.82 9.36
CA ALA A 59 7.36 10.27 9.24
C ALA A 59 6.04 10.76 8.61
N GLU A 60 5.48 10.03 7.64
CA GLU A 60 4.17 10.30 7.03
C GLU A 60 3.05 10.16 8.06
N VAL A 61 2.97 9.02 8.77
CA VAL A 61 1.98 8.78 9.83
C VAL A 61 2.10 9.81 10.95
N TYR A 62 3.32 10.12 11.41
CA TYR A 62 3.56 11.16 12.42
C TYR A 62 3.09 12.54 11.94
N THR A 63 3.36 12.89 10.69
CA THR A 63 2.96 14.17 10.09
C THR A 63 1.45 14.27 9.97
N GLN A 64 0.78 13.19 9.54
CA GLN A 64 -0.69 13.15 9.48
C GLN A 64 -1.31 13.24 10.88
N LEU A 65 -0.85 12.42 11.84
CA LEU A 65 -1.31 12.46 13.23
C LEU A 65 -1.20 13.88 13.81
N ARG A 66 -0.05 14.54 13.62
CA ARG A 66 0.15 15.92 14.08
C ARG A 66 -0.75 16.94 13.36
N LYS A 67 -1.12 16.72 12.09
CA LYS A 67 -2.06 17.57 11.34
C LYS A 67 -3.49 17.39 11.88
N GLU A 68 -3.96 16.15 11.96
CA GLU A 68 -5.32 15.79 12.39
C GLU A 68 -5.58 16.16 13.86
N LEU A 69 -4.56 16.01 14.72
CA LEU A 69 -4.67 16.35 16.14
C LEU A 69 -4.82 17.87 16.39
N LYS A 70 -4.19 18.72 15.57
CA LYS A 70 -4.34 20.20 15.66
C LYS A 70 -5.77 20.66 15.40
N ILE A 71 -6.44 20.03 14.43
CA ILE A 71 -7.82 20.35 14.04
C ILE A 71 -8.86 19.59 14.87
N SER A 72 -8.42 18.67 15.73
CA SER A 72 -9.31 17.86 16.57
C SER A 72 -10.08 18.67 17.60
N LYS A 73 -11.19 18.08 18.05
CA LYS A 73 -12.08 18.62 19.09
C LYS A 73 -11.72 18.16 20.51
N PHE A 74 -10.58 17.49 20.69
CA PHE A 74 -10.15 17.04 22.01
C PHE A 74 -9.87 18.23 22.94
N PRO A 75 -10.38 18.23 24.19
CA PRO A 75 -10.17 19.32 25.14
C PRO A 75 -8.70 19.45 25.58
N ASP A 76 -7.94 18.36 25.52
CA ASP A 76 -6.54 18.20 25.90
C ASP A 76 -5.57 18.24 24.69
N LYS A 77 -6.03 18.69 23.50
CA LYS A 77 -5.26 18.55 22.24
C LYS A 77 -3.85 19.17 22.27
N GLU A 78 -3.66 20.28 22.96
CA GLU A 78 -2.34 20.95 23.06
C GLU A 78 -1.36 20.12 23.91
N GLN A 79 -1.87 19.48 24.97
CA GLN A 79 -1.10 18.53 25.78
C GLN A 79 -0.76 17.29 24.95
N ARG A 80 -1.73 16.70 24.23
CA ARG A 80 -1.49 15.58 23.31
C ARG A 80 -0.45 15.91 22.23
N LEU A 81 -0.47 17.14 21.67
CA LEU A 81 0.51 17.59 20.68
C LEU A 81 1.92 17.69 21.27
N LYS A 82 2.03 18.16 22.52
CA LYS A 82 3.30 18.20 23.25
C LYS A 82 3.81 16.78 23.53
N ASP A 83 2.95 15.90 24.04
CA ASP A 83 3.33 14.53 24.40
C ASP A 83 3.71 13.71 23.17
N LEU A 84 3.04 13.88 22.04
CA LEU A 84 3.42 13.31 20.74
C LEU A 84 4.82 13.77 20.29
N LEU A 85 5.11 15.07 20.41
CA LEU A 85 6.41 15.64 20.03
C LEU A 85 7.53 15.13 20.94
N ASP A 86 7.31 15.13 22.26
CA ASP A 86 8.31 14.69 23.23
C ASP A 86 8.51 13.17 23.17
N SER A 87 7.45 12.39 22.93
CA SER A 87 7.52 10.95 22.63
C SER A 87 8.34 10.67 21.36
N GLN A 88 8.12 11.42 20.28
CA GLN A 88 8.88 11.21 19.03
C GLN A 88 10.36 11.61 19.18
N ARG A 89 10.66 12.66 19.94
CA ARG A 89 12.04 13.03 20.29
C ARG A 89 12.72 11.96 21.13
N ALA A 90 12.04 11.43 22.14
CA ALA A 90 12.55 10.34 22.97
C ALA A 90 12.78 9.07 22.14
N PHE A 91 11.88 8.72 21.22
CA PHE A 91 12.05 7.62 20.27
C PHE A 91 13.31 7.79 19.42
N ILE A 92 13.48 8.93 18.73
CA ILE A 92 14.65 9.19 17.87
C ILE A 92 15.95 9.19 18.69
N LYS A 93 15.93 9.74 19.91
CA LYS A 93 17.06 9.71 20.83
C LYS A 93 17.43 8.26 21.18
N ASN A 94 16.48 7.47 21.68
CA ASN A 94 16.69 6.08 22.06
C ASN A 94 17.13 5.21 20.87
N LEU A 95 16.58 5.44 19.68
CA LEU A 95 16.98 4.76 18.45
C LEU A 95 18.47 4.98 18.13
N ASN A 96 18.96 6.22 18.28
CA ASN A 96 20.36 6.56 18.07
C ASN A 96 21.29 6.13 19.23
N GLU A 97 20.77 6.04 20.45
CA GLU A 97 21.49 5.56 21.64
C GLU A 97 21.56 4.04 21.74
N ASN A 98 20.64 3.30 21.10
CA ASN A 98 20.60 1.84 20.97
C ASN A 98 21.73 1.28 20.07
N ASN A 99 22.96 1.76 20.24
CA ASN A 99 24.16 1.05 19.80
C ASN A 99 24.35 -0.17 20.71
N ARG A 100 23.79 -1.33 20.34
CA ARG A 100 23.99 -2.57 21.10
C ARG A 100 25.09 -3.46 20.49
N PRO A 101 26.25 -3.63 21.16
CA PRO A 101 27.21 -4.68 20.83
C PRO A 101 26.73 -6.07 21.28
N ASP A 102 25.74 -6.13 22.17
CA ASP A 102 25.31 -7.37 22.86
C ASP A 102 24.93 -8.51 21.88
N TYR A 103 24.36 -8.16 20.71
CA TYR A 103 24.01 -9.13 19.66
C TYR A 103 25.24 -9.61 18.86
N MET A 104 26.30 -8.79 18.73
CA MET A 104 27.54 -9.17 18.04
C MET A 104 28.26 -10.34 18.72
N LYS A 105 27.99 -10.61 20.01
CA LYS A 105 28.48 -11.82 20.71
C LYS A 105 27.86 -13.12 20.18
N TYR A 106 26.65 -13.04 19.64
CA TYR A 106 25.90 -14.19 19.12
C TYR A 106 26.02 -14.33 17.60
N ALA A 107 26.56 -13.31 16.93
CA ALA A 107 26.78 -13.34 15.50
C ALA A 107 27.93 -14.27 15.13
N TYR A 108 27.77 -15.02 14.04
CA TYR A 108 28.81 -15.90 13.50
C TYR A 108 29.92 -15.13 12.78
N ASP A 109 29.57 -13.99 12.16
CA ASP A 109 30.50 -13.08 11.48
C ASP A 109 29.97 -11.63 11.45
N GLU A 110 30.68 -10.72 10.76
CA GLU A 110 30.29 -9.31 10.65
C GLU A 110 29.02 -9.07 9.82
N GLN A 111 28.67 -9.97 8.90
CA GLN A 111 27.47 -9.88 8.05
C GLN A 111 26.24 -10.31 8.85
N ASP A 112 26.31 -11.43 9.55
CA ASP A 112 25.28 -11.88 10.48
C ASP A 112 25.02 -10.84 11.59
N ALA A 113 26.08 -10.22 12.12
CA ALA A 113 25.98 -9.09 13.05
C ALA A 113 25.26 -7.85 12.45
N TYR A 114 25.44 -7.60 11.15
CA TYR A 114 24.77 -6.53 10.43
C TYR A 114 23.28 -6.85 10.22
N ASP A 115 22.97 -8.05 9.76
CA ASP A 115 21.60 -8.49 9.45
C ASP A 115 20.74 -8.62 10.72
N MET A 116 21.30 -9.13 11.84
CA MET A 116 20.64 -9.08 13.15
C MET A 116 20.30 -7.64 13.58
N HIS A 117 21.18 -6.68 13.30
CA HIS A 117 20.97 -5.28 13.66
C HIS A 117 19.92 -4.61 12.75
N ILE A 118 19.92 -4.88 11.44
CA ILE A 118 18.85 -4.46 10.51
C ILE A 118 17.49 -4.95 11.02
N ASN A 119 17.35 -6.26 11.28
CA ASN A 119 16.11 -6.86 11.77
C ASN A 119 15.62 -6.23 13.09
N PHE A 120 16.53 -5.93 14.02
CA PHE A 120 16.19 -5.24 15.27
C PHE A 120 15.67 -3.81 15.04
N ILE A 121 16.31 -3.05 14.14
CA ILE A 121 15.87 -1.69 13.78
C ILE A 121 14.54 -1.72 13.03
N THR A 122 14.34 -2.65 12.08
CA THR A 122 13.05 -2.92 11.41
C THR A 122 11.93 -3.10 12.43
N HIS A 123 12.13 -3.98 13.42
CA HIS A 123 11.13 -4.23 14.47
C HIS A 123 10.85 -2.99 15.34
N ILE A 124 11.86 -2.17 15.66
CA ILE A 124 11.67 -0.89 16.36
C ILE A 124 10.80 0.08 15.56
N TYR A 125 11.02 0.18 14.25
CA TYR A 125 10.18 0.99 13.36
C TYR A 125 8.75 0.46 13.25
N GLU A 126 8.56 -0.84 12.99
CA GLU A 126 7.23 -1.48 12.90
C GLU A 126 6.40 -1.24 14.18
N ASN A 127 7.01 -1.40 15.36
CA ASN A 127 6.40 -1.10 16.65
C ASN A 127 6.01 0.39 16.79
N ARG A 128 6.89 1.31 16.40
CA ARG A 128 6.62 2.76 16.51
C ARG A 128 5.52 3.21 15.55
N ILE A 129 5.54 2.71 14.31
CA ILE A 129 4.50 2.95 13.31
C ILE A 129 3.15 2.47 13.85
N THR A 130 3.10 1.28 14.44
CA THR A 130 1.87 0.72 15.05
C THR A 130 1.33 1.62 16.16
N GLN A 131 2.18 2.14 17.05
CA GLN A 131 1.77 3.10 18.09
C GLN A 131 1.22 4.40 17.50
N LEU A 132 1.88 4.96 16.48
CA LEU A 132 1.43 6.20 15.83
C LEU A 132 0.11 6.00 15.06
N LEU A 133 -0.08 4.84 14.43
CA LEU A 133 -1.31 4.47 13.72
C LEU A 133 -2.51 4.34 14.67
N LYS A 134 -2.34 3.79 15.88
CA LYS A 134 -3.40 3.76 16.91
C LYS A 134 -3.85 5.16 17.31
N LEU A 135 -2.88 6.03 17.65
CA LEU A 135 -3.15 7.43 18.01
C LEU A 135 -3.81 8.17 16.84
N LEU A 136 -3.41 7.88 15.60
CA LEU A 136 -4.05 8.42 14.40
C LEU A 136 -5.50 7.90 14.26
N GLY A 137 -5.75 6.62 14.56
CA GLY A 137 -7.09 6.04 14.63
C GLY A 137 -7.99 6.76 15.61
N GLU A 138 -7.55 6.96 16.87
CA GLU A 138 -8.30 7.71 17.89
C GLU A 138 -8.65 9.14 17.45
N VAL A 139 -7.69 9.84 16.84
CA VAL A 139 -7.88 11.21 16.36
C VAL A 139 -8.81 11.26 15.15
N LEU A 140 -8.65 10.34 14.19
CA LEU A 140 -9.51 10.25 13.02
C LEU A 140 -10.94 9.85 13.39
N ASP A 141 -11.13 8.96 14.36
CA ASP A 141 -12.44 8.58 14.90
C ASP A 141 -13.14 9.76 15.59
N SER A 142 -12.39 10.57 16.36
CA SER A 142 -12.93 11.82 16.91
C SER A 142 -13.30 12.84 15.82
N ASN A 143 -12.43 13.01 14.82
CA ASN A 143 -12.61 13.98 13.74
C ASN A 143 -13.75 13.59 12.78
N ASN A 144 -13.94 12.30 12.52
CA ASN A 144 -14.83 11.75 11.49
C ASN A 144 -15.88 10.77 12.06
N LYS A 145 -16.26 10.93 13.34
CA LYS A 145 -17.07 9.99 14.12
C LYS A 145 -18.18 9.27 13.35
N GLU A 146 -19.10 10.00 12.74
CA GLU A 146 -20.24 9.39 12.03
C GLU A 146 -19.82 8.53 10.82
N LEU A 147 -18.75 8.92 10.11
CA LEU A 147 -18.17 8.13 9.01
C LEU A 147 -17.52 6.85 9.55
N CYS A 148 -16.78 6.93 10.65
CA CYS A 148 -16.10 5.76 11.23
C CYS A 148 -17.08 4.82 11.96
N GLU A 149 -18.17 5.33 12.54
CA GLU A 149 -19.28 4.52 13.08
C GLU A 149 -20.10 3.84 11.97
N TYR A 150 -20.22 4.49 10.81
CA TYR A 150 -20.85 3.89 9.62
C TYR A 150 -19.94 2.82 9.00
N ALA A 151 -18.66 3.11 8.77
CA ALA A 151 -17.70 2.20 8.16
C ALA A 151 -17.53 0.88 8.91
N ARG A 152 -17.60 0.89 10.25
CA ARG A 152 -17.58 -0.34 11.08
C ARG A 152 -18.81 -1.25 10.90
N LYS A 153 -19.86 -0.77 10.25
CA LYS A 153 -21.11 -1.48 9.97
C LYS A 153 -21.33 -1.72 8.48
N ASP A 154 -20.62 -1.00 7.61
CA ASP A 154 -20.66 -1.21 6.17
C ASP A 154 -20.08 -2.58 5.84
N GLN A 155 -20.81 -3.35 5.05
CA GLN A 155 -20.42 -4.67 4.58
C GLN A 155 -20.41 -4.65 3.05
N PHE A 156 -19.58 -5.51 2.45
CA PHE A 156 -19.61 -5.70 1.02
C PHE A 156 -21.00 -6.18 0.59
N ASP A 157 -21.62 -5.44 -0.31
CA ASP A 157 -22.97 -5.71 -0.81
C ASP A 157 -22.87 -5.99 -2.32
N GLU A 158 -22.81 -7.28 -2.67
CA GLU A 158 -22.70 -7.76 -4.06
C GLU A 158 -23.80 -7.14 -4.95
N ASN A 159 -24.98 -6.83 -4.42
CA ASN A 159 -26.09 -6.25 -5.18
C ASN A 159 -25.83 -4.82 -5.67
N LYS A 160 -24.83 -4.12 -5.12
CA LYS A 160 -24.38 -2.79 -5.57
C LYS A 160 -23.37 -2.85 -6.73
N TRP A 161 -23.08 -4.06 -7.22
CA TRP A 161 -22.13 -4.32 -8.30
C TRP A 161 -22.80 -5.13 -9.41
N GLN A 162 -22.31 -4.96 -10.63
CA GLN A 162 -22.65 -5.86 -11.74
C GLN A 162 -21.61 -6.96 -11.80
N GLU A 163 -21.97 -8.20 -11.50
CA GLU A 163 -21.10 -9.34 -11.76
C GLU A 163 -20.87 -9.50 -13.29
N VAL A 164 -19.63 -9.76 -13.67
CA VAL A 164 -19.19 -9.90 -15.07
C VAL A 164 -18.52 -11.26 -15.22
N PRO A 165 -18.86 -12.05 -16.27
CA PRO A 165 -18.28 -13.37 -16.46
C PRO A 165 -16.74 -13.30 -16.64
N PRO A 166 -15.99 -14.32 -16.16
CA PRO A 166 -14.56 -14.45 -16.37
C PRO A 166 -14.11 -14.16 -17.82
N SER A 167 -13.16 -13.24 -17.96
CA SER A 167 -12.58 -12.86 -19.25
C SER A 167 -11.14 -13.35 -19.39
N VAL A 168 -10.84 -14.02 -20.49
CA VAL A 168 -9.47 -14.44 -20.82
C VAL A 168 -8.52 -13.28 -21.12
N ASN A 169 -9.07 -12.09 -21.38
CA ASN A 169 -8.34 -10.84 -21.56
C ASN A 169 -8.44 -9.97 -20.28
N PRO A 170 -7.51 -9.01 -20.07
CA PRO A 170 -7.65 -7.97 -19.05
C PRO A 170 -9.05 -7.31 -19.03
N PRO A 171 -9.62 -6.96 -17.87
CA PRO A 171 -9.05 -7.00 -16.51
C PRO A 171 -8.94 -8.37 -15.86
N PHE A 172 -9.86 -9.30 -16.12
CA PHE A 172 -10.02 -10.52 -15.31
C PHE A 172 -8.73 -11.35 -15.26
N SER A 173 -8.08 -11.53 -16.42
CA SER A 173 -6.80 -12.24 -16.51
C SER A 173 -5.71 -11.62 -15.63
N ILE A 174 -5.70 -10.29 -15.48
CA ILE A 174 -4.74 -9.62 -14.62
C ILE A 174 -4.97 -10.04 -13.17
N GLY A 175 -6.19 -9.92 -12.65
CA GLY A 175 -6.44 -10.17 -11.23
C GLY A 175 -6.10 -11.61 -10.85
N PHE A 176 -6.57 -12.54 -11.67
CA PHE A 176 -6.30 -13.96 -11.53
C PHE A 176 -4.80 -14.30 -11.65
N CYS A 177 -4.14 -13.88 -12.73
CA CYS A 177 -2.72 -14.20 -12.99
C CYS A 177 -1.71 -13.39 -12.16
N THR A 178 -2.15 -12.39 -11.40
CA THR A 178 -1.28 -11.53 -10.58
C THR A 178 -1.40 -11.83 -9.09
N PHE A 179 -2.61 -12.09 -8.60
CA PHE A 179 -2.89 -12.23 -7.17
C PHE A 179 -3.46 -13.60 -6.79
N GLY A 180 -4.09 -14.32 -7.73
CA GLY A 180 -4.55 -15.70 -7.52
C GLY A 180 -3.42 -16.73 -7.53
N THR A 181 -2.33 -16.45 -8.24
CA THR A 181 -1.12 -17.29 -8.30
C THR A 181 -0.42 -17.41 -6.95
N ASN A 182 -0.53 -18.57 -6.30
CA ASN A 182 0.10 -18.87 -5.02
C ASN A 182 0.54 -20.35 -4.97
N SER A 183 1.85 -20.58 -4.90
CA SER A 183 2.49 -21.91 -4.88
C SER A 183 2.04 -22.82 -3.71
N ARG A 184 1.43 -22.26 -2.66
CA ARG A 184 0.86 -23.03 -1.54
C ARG A 184 -0.54 -23.58 -1.81
N TYR A 185 -1.31 -22.97 -2.71
CA TYR A 185 -2.71 -23.31 -2.96
C TYR A 185 -2.98 -23.79 -4.39
N GLY A 186 -2.00 -23.65 -5.30
CA GLY A 186 -2.01 -24.31 -6.61
C GLY A 186 -1.12 -23.60 -7.63
N ASP A 187 -0.55 -24.37 -8.56
CA ASP A 187 0.09 -23.81 -9.75
C ASP A 187 -0.96 -23.25 -10.72
N PHE A 188 -1.37 -22.01 -10.47
CA PHE A 188 -2.22 -21.22 -11.38
C PHE A 188 -1.44 -20.62 -12.56
N THR A 189 -0.11 -20.75 -12.51
CA THR A 189 0.85 -20.44 -13.58
C THR A 189 0.52 -21.18 -14.87
N ASP A 190 0.04 -22.42 -14.77
CA ASP A 190 -0.49 -23.24 -15.88
C ASP A 190 -1.60 -22.55 -16.70
N TYR A 191 -2.31 -21.59 -16.10
CA TYR A 191 -3.39 -20.84 -16.75
C TYR A 191 -2.96 -19.49 -17.30
N CYS A 192 -1.69 -19.09 -17.19
CA CYS A 192 -1.26 -17.71 -17.37
C CYS A 192 -0.02 -17.59 -18.27
N THR A 193 -0.04 -16.64 -19.23
CA THR A 193 1.13 -16.36 -20.07
C THR A 193 2.11 -15.41 -19.35
N LYS A 194 3.33 -15.28 -19.90
CA LYS A 194 4.31 -14.22 -19.53
C LYS A 194 3.79 -12.79 -19.63
N LYS A 195 2.59 -12.57 -20.16
CA LYS A 195 1.92 -11.27 -20.27
C LYS A 195 0.73 -11.13 -19.32
N GLY A 196 0.50 -12.05 -18.37
CA GLY A 196 -0.70 -12.03 -17.51
C GLY A 196 -2.02 -12.21 -18.28
N GLU A 197 -1.97 -12.86 -19.45
CA GLU A 197 -3.14 -13.25 -20.24
C GLU A 197 -3.53 -14.69 -19.87
N ILE A 198 -4.81 -15.04 -19.86
CA ILE A 198 -5.23 -16.42 -19.55
C ILE A 198 -5.05 -17.33 -20.76
N ILE A 199 -4.45 -18.50 -20.52
CA ILE A 199 -4.35 -19.63 -21.45
C ILE A 199 -5.75 -20.27 -21.56
N LYS A 200 -6.44 -19.91 -22.65
CA LYS A 200 -7.87 -20.21 -22.86
C LYS A 200 -8.19 -21.69 -22.81
N GLU A 201 -7.29 -22.54 -23.31
CA GLU A 201 -7.47 -23.98 -23.45
C GLU A 201 -7.45 -24.67 -22.08
N GLU A 202 -6.45 -24.37 -21.24
CA GLU A 202 -6.37 -24.91 -19.88
C GLU A 202 -7.48 -24.37 -18.99
N MET A 203 -7.85 -23.09 -19.09
CA MET A 203 -9.00 -22.53 -18.37
C MET A 203 -10.31 -23.22 -18.76
N ALA A 204 -10.55 -23.43 -20.07
CA ALA A 204 -11.75 -24.10 -20.56
C ALA A 204 -11.80 -25.61 -20.26
N LYS A 205 -10.64 -26.22 -19.94
CA LYS A 205 -10.51 -27.60 -19.47
C LYS A 205 -10.80 -27.69 -17.97
N ALA A 206 -10.18 -26.83 -17.15
CA ALA A 206 -10.44 -26.76 -15.72
C ALA A 206 -11.91 -26.48 -15.40
N LEU A 207 -12.54 -25.51 -16.10
CA LEU A 207 -13.98 -25.21 -15.94
C LEU A 207 -14.93 -26.37 -16.28
N LYS A 208 -14.47 -27.42 -16.96
CA LYS A 208 -15.25 -28.63 -17.26
C LYS A 208 -15.07 -29.72 -16.22
N ASP A 209 -13.92 -29.76 -15.53
CA ASP A 209 -13.61 -30.77 -14.52
C ASP A 209 -13.83 -30.23 -13.11
N LYS A 210 -15.09 -30.30 -12.66
CA LYS A 210 -15.51 -29.81 -11.33
C LYS A 210 -14.90 -30.58 -10.15
N TYR A 211 -14.12 -31.63 -10.40
CA TYR A 211 -13.43 -32.42 -9.38
C TYR A 211 -11.92 -32.16 -9.33
N ASP A 212 -11.38 -31.34 -10.24
CA ASP A 212 -10.01 -30.82 -10.13
C ASP A 212 -9.93 -29.87 -8.91
N GLU A 213 -8.94 -30.05 -8.04
CA GLU A 213 -8.70 -29.14 -6.91
C GLU A 213 -8.44 -27.70 -7.40
N LYS A 214 -7.90 -27.53 -8.61
CA LYS A 214 -7.72 -26.22 -9.26
C LYS A 214 -9.05 -25.54 -9.64
N PHE A 215 -10.13 -26.30 -9.86
CA PHE A 215 -11.46 -25.74 -10.19
C PHE A 215 -12.01 -24.86 -9.06
N TYR A 216 -11.86 -25.29 -7.79
CA TYR A 216 -12.38 -24.56 -6.63
C TYR A 216 -11.90 -23.10 -6.58
N TYR A 217 -10.63 -22.87 -6.87
CA TYR A 217 -10.04 -21.53 -6.83
C TYR A 217 -10.44 -20.66 -8.04
N ILE A 218 -10.64 -21.27 -9.21
CA ILE A 218 -11.20 -20.59 -10.38
C ILE A 218 -12.66 -20.18 -10.12
N ASP A 219 -13.48 -21.10 -9.59
CA ASP A 219 -14.89 -20.86 -9.25
C ASP A 219 -15.05 -19.82 -8.12
N SER A 220 -14.06 -19.72 -7.23
CA SER A 220 -13.99 -18.67 -6.18
C SER A 220 -13.65 -17.27 -6.72
N SER A 221 -13.17 -17.15 -7.95
CA SER A 221 -12.67 -15.90 -8.54
C SER A 221 -13.76 -15.17 -9.32
N LYS A 222 -14.42 -14.21 -8.66
CA LYS A 222 -15.46 -13.35 -9.26
C LYS A 222 -14.90 -12.03 -9.75
N MET A 223 -15.56 -11.43 -10.74
CA MET A 223 -15.31 -10.06 -11.20
C MET A 223 -16.59 -9.24 -11.19
N TYR A 224 -16.45 -8.00 -10.76
CA TYR A 224 -17.51 -7.04 -10.55
C TYR A 224 -17.16 -5.72 -11.22
N GLU A 225 -18.12 -5.13 -11.92
CA GLU A 225 -18.02 -3.77 -12.47
C GLU A 225 -19.01 -2.84 -11.76
N LYS A 226 -18.61 -1.59 -11.56
CA LYS A 226 -19.46 -0.53 -10.99
C LYS A 226 -19.06 0.82 -11.54
N LYS A 227 -20.05 1.59 -12.01
CA LYS A 227 -19.82 2.97 -12.45
C LYS A 227 -20.07 3.93 -11.29
N ILE A 228 -19.04 4.65 -10.84
CA ILE A 228 -19.11 5.49 -9.65
C ILE A 228 -18.06 6.61 -9.72
N ASP A 229 -18.38 7.78 -9.16
CA ASP A 229 -17.44 8.90 -8.96
C ASP A 229 -16.52 8.59 -7.78
N ILE A 230 -15.44 7.84 -8.02
CA ILE A 230 -14.56 7.36 -6.93
C ILE A 230 -13.64 8.46 -6.43
N ASN A 231 -13.33 9.44 -7.28
CA ASN A 231 -12.41 10.54 -7.00
C ASN A 231 -13.10 11.81 -6.47
N ASN A 232 -14.43 11.77 -6.35
CA ASN A 232 -15.33 12.84 -5.89
C ASN A 232 -15.19 14.16 -6.69
N ASP A 233 -14.95 14.09 -7.99
CA ASP A 233 -14.83 15.24 -8.90
C ASP A 233 -16.10 15.54 -9.74
N GLY A 234 -17.12 14.69 -9.63
CA GLY A 234 -18.38 14.77 -10.37
C GLY A 234 -18.41 13.95 -11.67
N VAL A 235 -17.34 13.22 -12.02
CA VAL A 235 -17.25 12.41 -13.24
C VAL A 235 -17.12 10.90 -12.93
N PRO A 236 -18.22 10.13 -12.97
CA PRO A 236 -18.19 8.71 -12.66
C PRO A 236 -17.27 7.89 -13.57
N GLU A 237 -16.29 7.22 -12.96
CA GLU A 237 -15.42 6.25 -13.61
C GLU A 237 -16.00 4.83 -13.58
N ASN A 238 -15.45 3.95 -14.41
CA ASN A 238 -15.76 2.52 -14.34
C ASN A 238 -14.74 1.87 -13.40
N LEU A 239 -15.21 1.37 -12.25
CA LEU A 239 -14.42 0.53 -11.36
C LEU A 239 -14.60 -0.94 -11.71
N ILE A 240 -13.51 -1.67 -11.54
CA ILE A 240 -13.46 -3.12 -11.68
C ILE A 240 -12.86 -3.70 -10.41
N LEU A 241 -13.63 -4.52 -9.71
CA LEU A 241 -13.21 -5.27 -8.53
C LEU A 241 -13.15 -6.75 -8.90
N ILE A 242 -12.02 -7.40 -8.65
CA ILE A 242 -11.86 -8.85 -8.75
C ILE A 242 -11.65 -9.37 -7.34
N THR A 243 -12.43 -10.38 -6.94
CA THR A 243 -12.36 -11.01 -5.61
C THR A 243 -12.12 -12.50 -5.79
N GLY A 244 -11.08 -13.05 -5.19
CA GLY A 244 -10.83 -14.50 -5.11
C GLY A 244 -10.78 -14.97 -3.67
N GLY A 245 -10.69 -16.29 -3.45
CA GLY A 245 -10.69 -16.88 -2.09
C GLY A 245 -9.63 -16.33 -1.13
N TYR A 246 -8.55 -15.74 -1.65
CA TYR A 246 -7.48 -15.09 -0.87
C TYR A 246 -6.89 -13.86 -1.57
N TYR A 247 -7.66 -13.04 -2.30
CA TYR A 247 -7.16 -11.75 -2.82
C TYR A 247 -8.29 -10.86 -3.32
N ASP A 248 -8.14 -9.53 -3.22
CA ASP A 248 -8.91 -8.59 -4.03
C ASP A 248 -8.00 -7.68 -4.87
N ALA A 249 -8.50 -7.24 -6.03
CA ALA A 249 -7.90 -6.20 -6.87
C ALA A 249 -8.97 -5.21 -7.35
N LEU A 250 -8.79 -3.92 -7.07
CA LEU A 250 -9.69 -2.82 -7.45
C LEU A 250 -9.01 -1.83 -8.40
N TRP A 251 -9.55 -1.62 -9.60
CA TRP A 251 -8.98 -0.74 -10.63
C TRP A 251 -9.95 0.29 -11.20
N ILE A 252 -9.39 1.36 -11.75
CA ILE A 252 -10.11 2.35 -12.58
C ILE A 252 -9.86 2.04 -14.05
N TYR A 253 -10.95 1.91 -14.81
CA TYR A 253 -10.94 1.73 -16.25
C TYR A 253 -11.52 2.95 -16.98
N LYS A 254 -10.85 3.36 -18.05
CA LYS A 254 -11.29 4.45 -18.94
C LYS A 254 -11.22 3.99 -20.38
N ASN A 255 -12.31 4.21 -21.13
CA ASN A 255 -12.43 3.83 -22.54
C ASN A 255 -12.04 2.37 -22.84
N GLY A 256 -12.43 1.44 -21.95
CA GLY A 256 -12.12 0.01 -22.07
C GLY A 256 -10.67 -0.37 -21.77
N LYS A 257 -9.86 0.51 -21.15
CA LYS A 257 -8.46 0.25 -20.78
C LYS A 257 -8.20 0.58 -19.32
N LEU A 258 -7.27 -0.15 -18.71
CA LEU A 258 -6.75 0.12 -17.37
C LEU A 258 -6.13 1.53 -17.34
N ASP A 259 -6.65 2.41 -16.48
CA ASP A 259 -5.96 3.66 -16.12
C ASP A 259 -5.07 3.38 -14.91
N ALA A 260 -3.86 2.91 -15.21
CA ALA A 260 -2.81 2.66 -14.23
C ALA A 260 -2.62 3.86 -13.27
N LYS A 261 -2.47 5.06 -13.83
CA LYS A 261 -2.19 6.30 -13.09
C LYS A 261 -3.34 6.73 -12.18
N ALA A 262 -4.59 6.43 -12.54
CA ALA A 262 -5.73 6.61 -11.65
C ALA A 262 -5.78 5.50 -10.59
N SER A 263 -5.54 4.24 -10.98
CA SER A 263 -5.56 3.08 -10.09
C SER A 263 -4.48 3.15 -9.00
N ASP A 264 -3.32 3.72 -9.28
CA ASP A 264 -2.27 4.00 -8.27
C ASP A 264 -2.80 4.78 -7.06
N LYS A 265 -3.83 5.62 -7.24
CA LYS A 265 -4.49 6.38 -6.17
C LYS A 265 -5.31 5.50 -5.23
N ILE A 266 -5.81 4.36 -5.72
CA ILE A 266 -6.61 3.41 -4.95
C ILE A 266 -5.70 2.64 -4.01
N TYR A 267 -4.69 1.97 -4.57
CA TYR A 267 -3.73 1.15 -3.83
C TYR A 267 -2.92 1.99 -2.85
N GLY A 268 -2.39 3.12 -3.34
CA GLY A 268 -1.74 4.17 -2.55
C GLY A 268 -0.65 3.68 -1.59
N ASP A 269 -0.24 4.54 -0.67
CA ASP A 269 0.97 4.29 0.10
C ASP A 269 0.88 3.10 1.05
N ASP A 270 -0.30 2.56 1.44
CA ASP A 270 -0.39 1.41 2.38
C ASP A 270 0.27 0.14 1.86
N LEU A 271 0.24 0.00 0.54
CA LEU A 271 1.06 -0.99 -0.11
C LEU A 271 2.46 -0.46 -0.13
N HIS A 272 3.34 -1.26 0.44
CA HIS A 272 4.72 -0.87 0.56
C HIS A 272 5.64 -2.07 0.10
N PHE A 273 6.64 -1.89 -0.82
CA PHE A 273 7.68 -2.79 -1.43
C PHE A 273 9.17 -2.27 -1.46
N HIS A 274 10.13 -3.14 -1.80
CA HIS A 274 11.60 -2.95 -1.76
C HIS A 274 12.25 -2.07 -2.87
N GLY A 275 11.60 -0.99 -3.28
CA GLY A 275 12.18 -0.04 -4.25
C GLY A 275 12.66 -0.74 -5.53
N GLU A 276 13.96 -0.69 -5.83
CA GLU A 276 14.54 -1.27 -7.05
C GLU A 276 14.60 -2.81 -7.04
N ASN A 277 14.71 -3.45 -5.87
CA ASN A 277 14.81 -4.92 -5.74
C ASN A 277 13.44 -5.61 -5.68
N THR A 278 12.34 -4.83 -5.72
CA THR A 278 10.97 -5.34 -5.64
C THR A 278 10.66 -6.47 -6.62
N LEU A 279 11.18 -6.40 -7.86
CA LEU A 279 10.92 -7.43 -8.87
C LEU A 279 11.68 -8.73 -8.55
N ASP A 280 12.93 -8.63 -8.11
CA ASP A 280 13.75 -9.78 -7.73
C ASP A 280 13.17 -10.47 -6.48
N ASP A 281 12.71 -9.68 -5.49
CA ASP A 281 12.01 -10.18 -4.30
C ASP A 281 10.64 -10.83 -4.65
N LEU A 282 9.93 -10.29 -5.66
CA LEU A 282 8.73 -10.94 -6.21
C LEU A 282 9.07 -12.26 -6.89
N GLN A 283 10.12 -12.34 -7.70
CA GLN A 283 10.56 -13.58 -8.37
C GLN A 283 11.11 -14.62 -7.38
N ALA A 284 11.58 -14.20 -6.20
CA ALA A 284 12.00 -15.10 -5.14
C ALA A 284 10.82 -15.71 -4.35
N GLY A 285 9.68 -15.00 -4.25
CA GLY A 285 8.51 -15.42 -3.48
C GLY A 285 7.28 -15.87 -4.29
N LEU A 286 7.24 -15.55 -5.58
CA LEU A 286 6.25 -16.00 -6.56
C LEU A 286 6.94 -16.81 -7.67
N ASP A 287 6.13 -17.44 -8.52
CA ASP A 287 6.62 -17.87 -9.84
C ASP A 287 6.97 -16.66 -10.73
N ASP A 288 7.94 -16.84 -11.63
CA ASP A 288 8.41 -15.84 -12.60
C ASP A 288 7.26 -15.17 -13.39
N LEU A 289 6.26 -15.96 -13.81
CA LEU A 289 5.13 -15.45 -14.61
C LEU A 289 4.25 -14.51 -13.78
N ALA A 290 3.99 -14.88 -12.53
CA ALA A 290 3.23 -14.09 -11.58
C ALA A 290 3.95 -12.79 -11.22
N ALA A 291 5.26 -12.85 -10.93
CA ALA A 291 6.09 -11.68 -10.67
C ALA A 291 6.11 -10.69 -11.85
N ILE A 292 6.19 -11.18 -13.08
CA ILE A 292 6.14 -10.34 -14.29
C ILE A 292 4.75 -9.71 -14.50
N ALA A 293 3.67 -10.48 -14.36
CA ALA A 293 2.30 -9.97 -14.46
C ALA A 293 2.03 -8.89 -13.41
N PHE A 294 2.48 -9.13 -12.18
CA PHE A 294 2.42 -8.20 -11.06
C PHE A 294 3.17 -6.90 -11.34
N GLY A 295 4.41 -6.98 -11.82
CA GLY A 295 5.17 -5.79 -12.22
C GLY A 295 4.49 -5.00 -13.33
N ALA A 296 3.91 -5.68 -14.32
CA ALA A 296 3.26 -5.03 -15.47
C ALA A 296 1.95 -4.30 -15.12
N TYR A 297 1.15 -4.85 -14.18
CA TYR A 297 -0.23 -4.40 -13.98
C TYR A 297 -0.59 -3.96 -12.55
N ALA A 298 0.04 -4.52 -11.52
CA ALA A 298 -0.16 -4.11 -10.13
C ALA A 298 0.82 -3.02 -9.68
N MET A 299 1.98 -2.88 -10.35
CA MET A 299 3.01 -1.89 -10.02
C MET A 299 3.28 -0.79 -11.06
N PRO A 300 2.34 -0.31 -11.90
CA PRO A 300 2.70 0.61 -13.00
C PRO A 300 3.29 1.97 -12.57
N SER A 301 3.24 2.33 -11.28
CA SER A 301 3.97 3.47 -10.70
C SER A 301 5.17 3.15 -9.80
N ASN A 302 5.42 1.87 -9.47
CA ASN A 302 6.33 1.39 -8.40
C ASN A 302 6.34 2.24 -7.09
N LYS A 303 5.22 2.89 -6.71
CA LYS A 303 5.13 3.71 -5.49
C LYS A 303 4.81 2.90 -4.24
N ILE A 304 5.74 2.04 -3.85
CA ILE A 304 5.49 0.96 -2.89
C ILE A 304 6.81 0.80 -2.05
N SER A 305 6.77 0.87 -0.69
CA SER A 305 7.86 0.85 0.37
C SER A 305 8.36 -0.42 1.27
N GLN A 306 7.60 -1.24 2.01
CA GLN A 306 8.03 -2.30 2.98
C GLN A 306 8.51 -3.59 2.26
N LEU A 307 8.71 -4.70 2.97
CA LEU A 307 8.92 -6.01 2.37
C LEU A 307 7.60 -6.68 1.93
N LEU A 308 7.60 -7.32 0.75
CA LEU A 308 6.65 -8.40 0.43
C LEU A 308 6.96 -9.59 1.34
N LYS A 309 6.51 -9.52 2.59
CA LYS A 309 6.60 -10.63 3.53
C LYS A 309 5.63 -11.70 3.04
N PHE A 310 6.18 -12.70 2.33
CA PHE A 310 5.49 -13.89 1.87
C PHE A 310 5.18 -14.80 3.06
N ASP A 311 4.33 -14.33 3.97
CA ASP A 311 3.95 -15.11 5.13
C ASP A 311 3.23 -16.37 4.68
N LEU A 312 3.84 -17.51 5.01
CA LEU A 312 3.43 -18.84 4.56
C LEU A 312 3.24 -18.91 3.02
N GLY A 313 4.11 -18.28 2.24
CA GLY A 313 4.12 -18.35 0.76
C GLY A 313 3.08 -17.49 0.03
N ALA A 314 2.33 -16.63 0.73
CA ALA A 314 1.30 -15.80 0.12
C ALA A 314 1.77 -14.34 -0.04
N PRO A 315 1.65 -13.69 -1.23
CA PRO A 315 2.08 -12.30 -1.40
C PRO A 315 1.29 -11.37 -0.48
N MET A 316 1.90 -10.31 0.05
CA MET A 316 1.24 -9.39 1.01
C MET A 316 -0.11 -8.84 0.50
N LEU A 317 -0.32 -8.75 -0.82
CA LEU A 317 -1.58 -8.36 -1.47
C LEU A 317 -2.70 -9.39 -1.39
N SER A 318 -2.39 -10.68 -1.26
CA SER A 318 -3.40 -11.72 -0.96
C SER A 318 -4.12 -11.48 0.37
N TYR A 319 -3.50 -10.68 1.25
CA TYR A 319 -4.10 -10.25 2.49
C TYR A 319 -4.91 -8.94 2.37
N LEU A 320 -5.00 -8.30 1.20
CA LEU A 320 -5.76 -7.06 1.03
C LEU A 320 -7.14 -7.33 0.42
N SER A 321 -8.16 -6.74 1.04
CA SER A 321 -9.54 -6.72 0.53
C SER A 321 -10.03 -5.29 0.32
N TYR A 322 -10.74 -5.07 -0.78
CA TYR A 322 -11.16 -3.76 -1.27
C TYR A 322 -12.68 -3.68 -1.40
N ASN A 323 -13.27 -2.61 -0.86
CA ASN A 323 -14.68 -2.26 -1.07
C ASN A 323 -14.82 -0.75 -1.35
N VAL A 324 -15.97 -0.35 -1.91
CA VAL A 324 -16.33 1.05 -2.16
C VAL A 324 -17.62 1.40 -1.43
N MET A 325 -17.46 2.29 -0.46
CA MET A 325 -18.49 2.72 0.48
C MET A 325 -19.02 4.11 0.10
N GLU A 326 -20.33 4.30 0.08
CA GLU A 326 -20.94 5.62 -0.08
C GLU A 326 -21.41 6.15 1.29
N PHE A 327 -21.02 7.37 1.63
CA PHE A 327 -21.47 8.04 2.84
C PHE A 327 -21.74 9.52 2.58
N LYS A 328 -22.99 9.96 2.83
CA LYS A 328 -23.45 11.35 2.64
C LYS A 328 -23.12 11.95 1.27
N GLY A 329 -23.28 11.16 0.19
CA GLY A 329 -23.01 11.60 -1.19
C GLY A 329 -21.53 11.73 -1.55
N LYS A 330 -20.63 11.13 -0.76
CA LYS A 330 -19.21 10.93 -1.11
C LYS A 330 -18.87 9.45 -1.15
N ASN A 331 -17.95 9.10 -2.04
CA ASN A 331 -17.45 7.74 -2.20
C ASN A 331 -16.08 7.58 -1.55
N TYR A 332 -15.92 6.47 -0.85
CA TYR A 332 -14.74 6.13 -0.07
C TYR A 332 -14.24 4.74 -0.46
N ILE A 333 -12.93 4.55 -0.40
CA ILE A 333 -12.31 3.24 -0.55
C ILE A 333 -12.12 2.66 0.85
N THR A 334 -12.68 1.48 1.06
CA THR A 334 -12.42 0.65 2.23
C THR A 334 -11.34 -0.34 1.87
N LEU A 335 -10.25 -0.34 2.62
CA LEU A 335 -9.18 -1.32 2.55
C LEU A 335 -9.13 -2.09 3.87
N TYR A 336 -9.18 -3.42 3.78
CA TYR A 336 -8.99 -4.32 4.91
C TYR A 336 -7.73 -5.16 4.72
N ASN A 337 -6.95 -5.37 5.78
CA ASN A 337 -5.70 -6.13 5.76
C ASN A 337 -5.77 -7.37 6.67
N TYR A 338 -5.97 -8.54 6.05
CA TYR A 338 -5.99 -9.87 6.66
C TYR A 338 -4.63 -10.34 7.22
N ARG A 339 -3.50 -9.65 6.95
CA ARG A 339 -2.16 -10.08 7.41
C ARG A 339 -2.12 -10.25 8.93
N PHE A 340 -2.83 -9.37 9.62
CA PHE A 340 -2.93 -9.33 11.08
C PHE A 340 -3.98 -10.29 11.65
N ASN A 341 -4.51 -11.24 10.86
CA ASN A 341 -5.52 -12.23 11.31
C ASN A 341 -4.97 -13.65 11.49
N ARG A 342 -3.72 -13.94 11.14
CA ARG A 342 -3.14 -15.29 11.26
C ARG A 342 -1.91 -15.25 12.15
N GLY A 343 -2.01 -15.79 13.36
CA GLY A 343 -0.87 -16.00 14.26
C GLY A 343 -0.36 -14.77 15.02
N ASP A 344 -1.03 -13.63 14.85
CA ASP A 344 -0.72 -12.36 15.52
C ASP A 344 -1.97 -11.90 16.30
N ASP A 345 -2.44 -12.73 17.24
CA ASP A 345 -3.66 -12.46 18.02
C ASP A 345 -3.49 -11.26 18.98
N ASP A 346 -2.24 -10.96 19.34
CA ASP A 346 -1.82 -9.75 20.05
C ASP A 346 -1.62 -8.53 19.11
N SER A 347 -1.85 -8.70 17.79
CA SER A 347 -1.69 -7.60 16.82
C SER A 347 -2.73 -6.53 17.05
N THR A 348 -2.25 -5.41 17.55
CA THR A 348 -3.04 -4.22 17.81
C THR A 348 -2.87 -3.17 16.70
N TYR A 349 -2.46 -3.63 15.51
CA TYR A 349 -2.38 -2.85 14.29
C TYR A 349 -3.78 -2.64 13.69
N PRO A 350 -4.16 -1.41 13.27
CA PRO A 350 -5.48 -1.18 12.71
C PRO A 350 -5.60 -1.86 11.34
N LYS A 351 -6.58 -2.77 11.23
CA LYS A 351 -6.76 -3.68 10.10
C LYS A 351 -7.58 -3.06 8.98
N THR A 352 -8.42 -2.07 9.29
CA THR A 352 -9.25 -1.36 8.31
C THR A 352 -8.75 0.07 8.11
N ARG A 353 -8.84 0.55 6.88
CA ARG A 353 -8.54 1.92 6.46
C ARG A 353 -9.62 2.41 5.53
N ILE A 354 -10.12 3.63 5.79
CA ILE A 354 -11.13 4.29 4.99
C ILE A 354 -10.50 5.53 4.36
N TYR A 355 -10.46 5.54 3.04
CA TYR A 355 -9.84 6.60 2.25
C TYR A 355 -10.89 7.41 1.50
N LEU A 356 -10.72 8.73 1.54
CA LEU A 356 -11.36 9.62 0.59
C LEU A 356 -10.36 9.94 -0.53
N LEU A 357 -10.76 9.75 -1.79
CA LEU A 357 -10.05 10.32 -2.92
C LEU A 357 -10.70 11.65 -3.30
N GLU A 358 -9.89 12.70 -3.45
CA GLU A 358 -10.28 13.99 -4.02
C GLU A 358 -9.28 14.37 -5.12
N GLY A 359 -9.65 14.12 -6.37
CA GLY A 359 -8.82 14.34 -7.55
C GLY A 359 -7.54 13.50 -7.55
N ASN A 360 -6.39 14.09 -7.21
CA ASN A 360 -5.08 13.39 -7.11
C ASN A 360 -4.64 13.13 -5.67
N LYS A 361 -5.44 13.51 -4.67
CA LYS A 361 -5.13 13.27 -3.25
C LYS A 361 -5.89 12.07 -2.75
N ARG A 362 -5.21 11.24 -1.95
CA ARG A 362 -5.79 10.20 -1.11
C ARG A 362 -5.62 10.62 0.34
N GLU A 363 -6.71 10.70 1.10
CA GLU A 363 -6.68 11.10 2.51
C GLU A 363 -7.29 10.00 3.37
N LEU A 364 -6.52 9.45 4.33
CA LEU A 364 -7.04 8.52 5.33
C LEU A 364 -8.01 9.27 6.26
N LYS A 365 -9.25 8.78 6.36
CA LYS A 365 -10.34 9.38 7.16
C LYS A 365 -10.71 8.56 8.40
N CYS A 366 -10.53 7.25 8.38
CA CYS A 366 -10.68 6.36 9.54
C CYS A 366 -9.65 5.24 9.46
N THR A 367 -9.11 4.80 10.59
CA THR A 367 -8.36 3.54 10.68
C THR A 367 -8.61 2.89 12.05
N TYR A 368 -8.85 1.57 12.07
CA TYR A 368 -9.19 0.80 13.27
C TYR A 368 -8.87 -0.69 13.07
#